data_AF-A0A7Y5V547-F1
#
_entry.id   AF-A0A7Y5V547-F1
#
_cell.length_a   1.000
_cell.length_b   1.000
_cell.length_c   1.000
_cell.angle_alpha   90.00
_cell.angle_beta   90.00
_cell.angle_gamma   90.00
#
_symmetry.space_group_name_H-M   'P 1'
#
loop_
_entity.id
_entity.type
_entity.pdbx_description
1 polymer ?
#
loop_
_entity_poly.entity_id
_entity_poly.type
_entity_poly.pdbx_seq_one_letter_code
_entity_poly.pdbx_strand_id
1 'polypeptide(L)'
;MNAKSVPSAASFTARPAVWVVAWLVAWFLARLVLEGATVPTWGRVAAALAPVPVAAVALLSIVRSARDLDELERRIQLEALAIAFLLTMLLLMTLGLIELAVALNPDDWSYRHVWAMLPVLYFAGLAWTRRRYA
;
A
#
# COMPACT_ATOMS: atom_id res chain seq x y z
N MET A 1 -40.60 11.63 -16.90
CA MET A 1 -39.37 12.22 -16.30
C MET A 1 -38.64 11.12 -15.55
N ASN A 2 -37.56 10.59 -16.13
CA ASN A 2 -36.81 9.47 -15.57
C ASN A 2 -35.67 10.06 -14.72
N ALA A 3 -35.74 9.89 -13.40
CA ALA A 3 -34.71 10.36 -12.48
C ALA A 3 -33.41 9.60 -12.79
N LYS A 4 -32.47 10.25 -13.46
CA LYS A 4 -31.10 9.75 -13.57
C LYS A 4 -30.57 9.67 -12.13
N SER A 5 -30.47 8.45 -11.61
CA SER A 5 -29.82 8.15 -10.34
C SER A 5 -28.44 8.78 -10.36
N VAL A 6 -28.24 9.80 -9.52
CA VAL A 6 -26.91 10.39 -9.29
C VAL A 6 -26.03 9.24 -8.76
N PRO A 7 -24.95 8.85 -9.47
CA PRO A 7 -24.11 7.77 -9.00
C PRO A 7 -23.50 8.18 -7.67
N SER A 8 -23.82 7.42 -6.62
CA SER A 8 -23.24 7.60 -5.28
C SER A 8 -21.72 7.49 -5.35
N ALA A 9 -21.03 8.45 -4.72
CA ALA A 9 -19.58 8.48 -4.56
C ALA A 9 -18.99 7.17 -3.97
N ALA A 10 -19.82 6.33 -3.35
CA ALA A 10 -19.44 5.01 -2.83
C ALA A 10 -19.01 4.00 -3.91
N SER A 11 -19.44 4.17 -5.17
CA SER A 11 -19.11 3.24 -6.26
C SER A 11 -17.68 3.41 -6.79
N PHE A 12 -17.04 4.54 -6.51
CA PHE A 12 -15.77 4.92 -7.10
C PHE A 12 -14.56 4.43 -6.27
N THR A 13 -14.70 4.40 -4.95
CA THR A 13 -13.70 3.85 -4.02
C THR A 13 -13.66 2.32 -4.00
N ALA A 14 -14.75 1.65 -4.38
CA ALA A 14 -14.86 0.19 -4.33
C ALA A 14 -13.91 -0.53 -5.31
N ARG A 15 -13.68 0.02 -6.50
CA ARG A 15 -12.89 -0.65 -7.56
C ARG A 15 -11.41 -0.77 -7.20
N PRO A 16 -10.68 0.29 -6.80
CA PRO A 16 -9.30 0.15 -6.38
C PRO A 16 -9.18 -0.65 -5.07
N ALA A 17 -10.14 -0.53 -4.15
CA ALA A 17 -10.14 -1.27 -2.90
C ALA A 17 -10.15 -2.79 -3.12
N VAL A 18 -10.95 -3.29 -4.07
CA VAL A 18 -10.98 -4.74 -4.40
C VAL A 18 -9.61 -5.24 -4.84
N TRP A 19 -8.89 -4.49 -5.70
CA TRP A 19 -7.57 -4.89 -6.17
C TRP A 19 -6.50 -4.78 -5.09
N VAL A 20 -6.58 -3.78 -4.20
CA VAL A 20 -5.70 -3.68 -3.04
C VAL A 20 -5.91 -4.85 -2.09
N VAL A 21 -7.17 -5.19 -1.77
CA VAL A 21 -7.49 -6.35 -0.92
C VAL A 21 -7.01 -7.64 -1.58
N ALA A 22 -7.25 -7.83 -2.88
CA ALA A 22 -6.76 -8.99 -3.62
C ALA A 22 -5.23 -9.09 -3.58
N TRP A 23 -4.52 -7.95 -3.71
CA TRP A 23 -3.06 -7.91 -3.61
C TRP A 23 -2.59 -8.29 -2.21
N LEU A 24 -3.20 -7.74 -1.15
CA LEU A 24 -2.87 -8.08 0.23
C LEU A 24 -3.10 -9.58 0.50
N VAL A 25 -4.25 -10.11 0.07
CA VAL A 25 -4.56 -11.55 0.18
C VAL A 25 -3.51 -12.38 -0.56
N ALA A 26 -3.16 -12.01 -1.80
CA ALA A 26 -2.13 -12.71 -2.56
C ALA A 26 -0.76 -12.69 -1.85
N TRP A 27 -0.39 -11.56 -1.24
CA TRP A 27 0.84 -11.44 -0.46
C TRP A 27 0.84 -12.34 0.78
N PHE A 28 -0.25 -12.36 1.54
CA PHE A 28 -0.38 -13.22 2.71
C PHE A 28 -0.38 -14.71 2.32
N LEU A 29 -1.06 -15.09 1.24
CA LEU A 29 -1.04 -16.47 0.73
C LEU A 29 0.37 -16.87 0.29
N ALA A 30 1.07 -16.00 -0.45
CA ALA A 30 2.46 -16.24 -0.84
C ALA A 30 3.37 -16.44 0.38
N ARG A 31 3.19 -15.60 1.41
CA ARG A 31 3.91 -15.74 2.68
C ARG A 31 3.64 -17.09 3.36
N LEU A 32 2.38 -17.48 3.50
CA LEU A 32 2.00 -18.76 4.12
C LEU A 32 2.61 -19.96 3.40
N VAL A 33 2.62 -19.94 2.06
CA VAL A 33 3.25 -20.99 1.25
C VAL A 33 4.77 -21.03 1.46
N LEU A 34 5.43 -19.88 1.48
CA LEU A 34 6.89 -19.79 1.62
C LEU A 34 7.39 -20.13 3.03
N GLU A 35 6.58 -19.88 4.06
CA GLU A 35 6.88 -20.19 5.46
C GLU A 35 6.52 -21.64 5.83
N GLY A 36 5.44 -22.20 5.27
CA GLY A 36 4.88 -23.48 5.71
C GLY A 36 5.16 -24.70 4.82
N ALA A 37 5.47 -24.53 3.53
CA ALA A 37 5.55 -25.65 2.59
C ALA A 37 6.98 -25.94 2.11
N THR A 38 7.33 -27.23 2.02
CA THR A 38 8.54 -27.73 1.37
C THR A 38 8.35 -27.75 -0.16
N VAL A 39 8.27 -26.55 -0.73
CA VAL A 39 8.12 -26.35 -2.18
C VAL A 39 9.50 -26.39 -2.86
N PRO A 40 9.64 -27.02 -4.04
CA PRO A 40 10.87 -26.92 -4.82
C PRO A 40 11.20 -25.46 -5.16
N THR A 41 12.49 -25.16 -5.38
CA THR A 41 13.01 -23.79 -5.55
C THR A 41 12.24 -22.97 -6.58
N TRP A 42 11.92 -23.55 -7.74
CA TRP A 42 11.16 -22.87 -8.80
C TRP A 42 9.75 -22.46 -8.33
N GLY A 43 9.10 -23.29 -7.51
CA GLY A 43 7.77 -23.00 -6.96
C GLY A 43 7.82 -21.91 -5.89
N ARG A 44 8.92 -21.83 -5.12
CA ARG A 44 9.15 -20.72 -4.18
C ARG A 44 9.31 -19.39 -4.92
N VAL A 45 10.07 -19.37 -6.01
CA VAL A 45 10.23 -18.17 -6.85
C VAL A 45 8.88 -17.77 -7.45
N ALA A 46 8.12 -18.71 -7.99
CA ALA A 46 6.78 -18.44 -8.52
C ALA A 46 5.84 -17.87 -7.45
N ALA A 47 5.83 -18.44 -6.24
CA ALA A 47 5.03 -17.94 -5.12
C ALA A 47 5.45 -16.52 -4.68
N ALA A 48 6.76 -16.23 -4.67
CA ALA A 48 7.27 -14.89 -4.33
C ALA A 48 6.87 -13.82 -5.37
N LEU A 49 6.77 -14.19 -6.65
CA LEU A 49 6.39 -13.28 -7.73
C LEU A 49 4.87 -13.19 -7.96
N ALA A 50 4.09 -14.16 -7.46
CA ALA A 50 2.64 -14.21 -7.64
C ALA A 50 1.87 -12.92 -7.22
N PRO A 51 2.26 -12.19 -6.15
CA PRO A 51 1.58 -10.94 -5.79
C PRO A 51 1.86 -9.78 -6.76
N VAL A 52 2.92 -9.84 -7.57
CA VAL A 52 3.39 -8.71 -8.40
C VAL A 52 2.38 -8.31 -9.49
N PRO A 53 1.81 -9.22 -10.29
CA PRO A 53 0.79 -8.85 -11.27
C PRO A 53 -0.45 -8.23 -10.62
N VAL A 54 -0.86 -8.74 -9.45
CA VAL A 54 -2.02 -8.21 -8.71
C VAL A 54 -1.72 -6.79 -8.20
N ALA A 55 -0.51 -6.56 -7.70
CA ALA A 55 -0.05 -5.24 -7.30
C ALA A 55 -0.05 -4.24 -8.47
N ALA A 56 0.38 -4.67 -9.66
CA ALA A 56 0.37 -3.83 -10.86
C ALA A 56 -1.06 -3.42 -11.26
N VAL A 57 -2.01 -4.35 -11.19
CA VAL A 57 -3.44 -4.03 -11.44
C VAL A 57 -3.98 -3.09 -10.36
N ALA A 58 -3.65 -3.32 -9.09
CA ALA A 58 -4.02 -2.43 -7.99
C ALA A 58 -3.48 -1.01 -8.23
N LEU A 59 -2.20 -0.87 -8.57
CA LEU A 59 -1.57 0.41 -8.90
C LEU A 59 -2.30 1.12 -10.06
N LEU A 60 -2.52 0.42 -11.18
CA LEU A 60 -3.21 1.00 -12.33
C LEU A 60 -4.64 1.42 -11.97
N SER A 61 -5.33 0.66 -11.12
CA SER A 61 -6.67 0.99 -10.66
C SER A 61 -6.69 2.24 -9.76
N ILE A 62 -5.70 2.39 -8.87
CA ILE A 62 -5.54 3.58 -8.03
C ILE A 62 -5.23 4.81 -8.89
N VAL A 63 -4.27 4.71 -9.81
CA VAL A 63 -3.89 5.82 -10.71
C VAL A 63 -5.05 6.27 -11.59
N ARG A 64 -5.83 5.32 -12.13
CA ARG A 64 -7.05 5.63 -12.89
C ARG A 64 -8.07 6.32 -12.00
N SER A 65 -8.29 5.81 -10.80
CA SER A 65 -9.27 6.39 -9.87
C SER A 65 -8.87 7.81 -9.44
N ALA A 66 -7.58 8.05 -9.23
CA ALA A 66 -7.08 9.39 -8.85
C ALA A 66 -7.36 10.48 -9.89
N ARG A 67 -7.65 10.13 -11.16
CA ARG A 67 -7.97 11.09 -12.22
C ARG A 67 -9.38 11.65 -12.14
N ASP A 68 -10.29 10.95 -11.47
CA ASP A 68 -11.69 11.38 -11.35
C ASP A 68 -11.97 12.04 -9.99
N LEU A 69 -10.92 12.23 -9.17
CA LEU A 69 -10.99 13.03 -7.95
C LEU A 69 -11.08 14.51 -8.30
N ASP A 70 -11.80 15.28 -7.48
CA ASP A 70 -11.77 16.73 -7.55
C ASP A 70 -10.36 17.28 -7.20
N GLU A 71 -10.11 18.55 -7.53
CA GLU A 71 -8.79 19.15 -7.33
C GLU A 71 -8.38 19.23 -5.85
N LEU A 72 -9.34 19.41 -4.94
CA LEU A 72 -9.09 19.53 -3.51
C LEU A 72 -8.69 18.17 -2.91
N GLU A 73 -9.46 17.12 -3.17
CA GLU A 73 -9.15 15.76 -2.74
C GLU A 73 -7.85 15.28 -3.39
N ARG A 74 -7.61 15.55 -4.68
CA ARG A 74 -6.33 15.24 -5.33
C ARG A 74 -5.16 15.93 -4.63
N ARG A 75 -5.31 17.20 -4.22
CA ARG A 75 -4.29 17.93 -3.45
C ARG A 75 -4.07 17.30 -2.08
N ILE A 76 -5.13 16.96 -1.36
CA ILE A 76 -5.07 16.29 -0.05
C ILE A 76 -4.30 14.98 -0.15
N GLN A 77 -4.62 14.17 -1.17
CA GLN A 77 -3.95 12.89 -1.44
C GLN A 77 -2.46 13.07 -1.74
N LEU A 78 -2.09 14.08 -2.53
CA LEU A 78 -0.69 14.38 -2.86
C LEU A 78 0.10 14.87 -1.63
N GLU A 79 -0.48 15.75 -0.81
CA GLU A 79 0.16 16.21 0.43
C GLU A 79 0.34 15.06 1.43
N ALA A 80 -0.67 14.20 1.58
CA ALA A 80 -0.57 12.99 2.39
C ALA A 80 0.53 12.04 1.89
N LEU A 81 0.63 11.83 0.58
CA LEU A 81 1.66 11.00 -0.05
C LEU A 81 3.06 11.60 0.15
N ALA A 82 3.23 12.91 0.03
CA ALA A 82 4.50 13.59 0.26
C ALA A 82 4.98 13.43 1.72
N ILE A 83 4.09 13.59 2.69
CA ILE A 83 4.38 13.35 4.11
C ILE A 83 4.79 11.89 4.32
N ALA A 84 4.00 10.94 3.81
CA ALA A 84 4.28 9.53 3.94
C ALA A 84 5.62 9.13 3.32
N PHE A 85 5.93 9.68 2.15
CA PHE A 85 7.18 9.44 1.44
C PHE A 85 8.38 9.91 2.27
N LEU A 86 8.36 11.15 2.78
CA LEU A 86 9.47 11.69 3.59
C LEU A 86 9.64 10.92 4.90
N LEU A 87 8.54 10.59 5.59
CA LEU A 87 8.62 9.79 6.82
C LEU A 87 9.11 8.37 6.56
N THR A 88 8.69 7.75 5.45
CA THR A 88 9.18 6.41 5.06
C THR A 88 10.67 6.46 4.71
N MET A 89 11.12 7.49 3.97
CA MET A 89 12.52 7.66 3.63
C MET A 89 13.37 7.88 4.88
N LEU A 90 12.91 8.74 5.80
CA LEU A 90 13.54 8.94 7.10
C LEU A 90 13.64 7.62 7.87
N LEU A 91 12.56 6.85 7.97
CA LEU A 91 12.54 5.55 8.63
C LEU A 91 13.57 4.58 8.01
N LEU A 92 13.58 4.43 6.68
CA LEU A 92 14.50 3.53 6.00
C LEU A 92 15.96 3.93 6.17
N MET A 93 16.27 5.23 6.06
CA MET A 93 17.62 5.74 6.27
C MET A 93 18.07 5.55 7.73
N THR A 94 17.18 5.82 8.70
CA THR A 94 17.47 5.60 10.11
C THR A 94 17.69 4.12 10.41
N LEU A 95 16.84 3.21 9.90
CA LEU A 95 17.05 1.77 10.08
C LEU A 95 18.37 1.31 9.47
N GLY A 96 18.71 1.76 8.27
CA GLY A 96 19.99 1.44 7.63
C GLY A 96 21.20 1.91 8.43
N LEU A 97 21.13 3.07 9.11
CA LEU A 97 22.19 3.52 10.02
C LEU A 97 22.22 2.71 11.33
N ILE A 98 21.05 2.36 11.88
CA ILE A 98 20.94 1.56 13.10
C ILE A 98 21.51 0.15 12.88
N GLU A 99 21.30 -0.46 11.71
CA GLU A 99 21.88 -1.77 11.35
C GLU A 99 23.43 -1.77 11.42
N LEU A 100 24.07 -0.61 11.20
CA LEU A 100 25.52 -0.46 11.34
C LEU A 100 25.96 -0.25 12.79
N ALA A 101 25.07 0.27 13.64
CA ALA A 101 25.37 0.63 15.02
C ALA A 101 25.06 -0.52 16.00
N VAL A 102 23.99 -1.29 15.76
CA VAL A 102 23.51 -2.37 16.63
C VAL A 102 22.92 -3.52 15.83
N ALA A 103 22.97 -4.72 16.38
CA ALA A 103 22.31 -5.89 15.80
C ALA A 103 20.79 -5.75 15.93
N LEU A 104 20.12 -5.46 14.82
CA LEU A 104 18.67 -5.51 14.72
C LEU A 104 18.21 -6.95 14.54
N ASN A 105 17.19 -7.35 15.29
CA ASN A 105 16.55 -8.64 15.09
C ASN A 105 15.89 -8.67 13.71
N PRO A 106 16.32 -9.56 12.79
CA PRO A 106 15.74 -9.65 11.46
C PRO A 106 14.25 -10.00 11.49
N ASP A 107 13.76 -10.67 12.53
CA ASP A 107 12.34 -11.01 12.63
C ASP A 107 11.47 -9.80 12.91
N ASP A 108 11.97 -8.80 13.64
CA ASP A 108 11.21 -7.59 13.96
C ASP A 108 11.32 -6.54 12.84
N TRP A 109 12.50 -6.38 12.26
CA TRP A 109 12.82 -5.27 11.33
C TRP A 109 13.08 -5.69 9.88
N SER A 110 12.76 -6.93 9.49
CA SER A 110 12.84 -7.36 8.09
C SER A 110 11.93 -6.52 7.17
N TYR A 111 12.29 -6.43 5.89
CA TYR A 111 11.46 -5.89 4.82
C TYR A 111 10.02 -6.43 4.80
N ARG A 112 9.77 -7.63 5.37
CA ARG A 112 8.43 -8.22 5.55
C ARG A 112 7.50 -7.39 6.45
N HIS A 113 8.05 -6.60 7.36
CA HIS A 113 7.30 -5.78 8.32
C HIS A 113 7.38 -4.28 7.98
N VAL A 114 8.54 -3.83 7.53
CA VAL A 114 8.79 -2.40 7.27
C VAL A 114 7.89 -1.84 6.16
N TRP A 115 7.52 -2.63 5.16
CA TRP A 115 6.65 -2.16 4.07
C TRP A 115 5.28 -1.68 4.59
N ALA A 116 4.76 -2.26 5.68
CA ALA A 116 3.48 -1.89 6.27
C ALA A 116 3.50 -0.50 6.93
N MET A 117 4.70 0.05 7.19
CA MET A 117 4.81 1.40 7.74
C MET A 117 4.40 2.47 6.73
N LEU A 118 4.65 2.26 5.44
CA LEU A 118 4.26 3.22 4.40
C LEU A 118 2.74 3.49 4.38
N PRO A 119 1.84 2.47 4.29
CA PRO A 119 0.40 2.72 4.35
C PRO A 119 -0.04 3.33 5.68
N VAL A 120 0.56 2.94 6.82
CA VAL A 120 0.27 3.55 8.13
C VAL A 120 0.59 5.05 8.12
N LEU A 121 1.79 5.41 7.67
CA LEU A 121 2.24 6.80 7.57
C LEU A 121 1.40 7.60 6.57
N TYR A 122 0.99 6.97 5.47
CA TYR A 122 0.07 7.57 4.51
C TYR A 122 -1.31 7.86 5.09
N PHE A 123 -1.95 6.92 5.78
CA PHE A 123 -3.24 7.18 6.41
C PHE A 123 -3.15 8.20 7.55
N ALA A 124 -2.05 8.21 8.30
CA ALA A 124 -1.78 9.25 9.30
C ALA A 124 -1.63 10.63 8.65
N GLY A 125 -0.83 10.75 7.57
CA GLY A 125 -0.70 11.96 6.78
C GLY A 125 -2.02 12.39 6.16
N LEU A 126 -2.83 11.46 5.67
CA LEU A 126 -4.15 11.73 5.11
C LEU A 126 -5.11 12.28 6.17
N ALA A 127 -5.15 11.68 7.35
CA ALA A 127 -5.96 12.16 8.46
C ALA A 127 -5.53 13.56 8.92
N TRP A 128 -4.23 13.82 8.98
CA TRP A 128 -3.67 15.13 9.30
C TRP A 128 -4.09 16.18 8.26
N THR A 129 -3.83 15.90 6.99
CA THR A 129 -4.10 16.82 5.89
C THR A 129 -5.60 17.11 5.77
N ARG A 130 -6.46 16.10 5.89
CA ARG A 130 -7.92 16.29 5.88
C ARG A 130 -8.40 17.22 6.99
N ARG A 131 -7.85 17.10 8.21
CA ARG A 131 -8.19 18.01 9.33
C ARG A 131 -7.78 19.46 9.06
N ARG A 132 -6.80 19.71 8.20
CA ARG A 132 -6.35 21.06 7.84
C ARG A 132 -7.26 21.75 6.81
N TYR A 133 -7.95 20.97 5.97
CA TYR A 133 -8.84 21.47 4.91
C TYR A 133 -10.33 21.33 5.25
N ALA A 134 -10.67 20.76 6.41
CA ALA A 134 -12.01 20.75 6.98
C ALA A 134 -12.29 22.04 7.74
#